data_AF-A0A9P9CZ52-F1
#
_entry.id   AF-A0A9P9CZ52-F1
#
_cell.length_a   1.000
_cell.length_b   1.000
_cell.length_c   1.000
_cell.angle_alpha   90.00
_cell.angle_beta   90.00
_cell.angle_gamma   90.00
#
_symmetry.space_group_name_H-M   'P 1'
#
loop_
_entity.id
_entity.type
_entity.pdbx_description
1 polymer ?
#
loop_
_entity_poly.entity_id
_entity_poly.type
_entity_poly.pdbx_seq_one_letter_code
_entity_poly.pdbx_strand_id
1 'polypeptide(L)'
;MKLSLLASAVIVQYVSAHYFFDTLIIDGKETKANQYVRQNTRPAKYNPTKWENVRDDMTPDLTDFRCNKGAFESAGRTEVAEIKAGAKLAMKLAVGATMQHPGPGLVYMSKAPSSVKTYQGDGDWFKIFEEKVCNKAGDFTKDAWCTWDKNQIEFTVPAGTPDGEYLIRTEHIGVHGAHVGQAEFYFSCAQVKVTGGGSGTPGPTVKFPGAYKKGDPSFNFSIYGGFKEYPMPGPAVWTGGASGAAAPNGTAAETAPTATEAPIAPAASSKAPTPTSKAPIAGAQDGEQHCNGKKQLPRNRRAFRASLRSV
;
A
#
# COMPACT_ATOMS: atom_id res chain seq x y z
N MET A 1 29.11 -32.32 -48.56
CA MET A 1 27.98 -32.23 -47.62
C MET A 1 28.26 -31.10 -46.64
N LYS A 2 27.43 -30.05 -46.58
CA LYS A 2 27.54 -28.97 -45.59
C LYS A 2 26.38 -29.16 -44.60
N LEU A 3 26.68 -29.57 -43.38
CA LEU A 3 25.71 -29.58 -42.28
C LEU A 3 25.65 -28.17 -41.69
N SER A 4 24.51 -27.49 -41.84
CA SER A 4 24.19 -26.29 -41.08
C SER A 4 23.55 -26.70 -39.76
N LEU A 5 24.24 -26.47 -38.63
CA LEU A 5 23.62 -26.53 -37.31
C LEU A 5 22.82 -25.25 -37.08
N LEU A 6 21.50 -25.37 -36.94
CA LEU A 6 20.65 -24.34 -36.35
C LEU A 6 20.68 -24.49 -34.82
N ALA A 7 21.32 -23.54 -34.13
CA ALA A 7 21.21 -23.40 -32.68
C ALA A 7 19.87 -22.72 -32.34
N SER A 8 18.95 -23.48 -31.75
CA SER A 8 17.69 -22.94 -31.22
C SER A 8 17.94 -22.38 -29.82
N ALA A 9 17.89 -21.06 -29.66
CA ALA A 9 17.94 -20.42 -28.36
C ALA A 9 16.58 -20.56 -27.66
N VAL A 10 16.51 -21.37 -26.61
CA VAL A 10 15.33 -21.47 -25.75
C VAL A 10 15.29 -20.25 -24.83
N ILE A 11 14.35 -19.32 -25.09
CA ILE A 11 14.08 -18.19 -24.20
C ILE A 11 13.11 -18.69 -23.11
N VAL A 12 13.64 -18.99 -21.92
CA VAL A 12 12.82 -19.30 -20.75
C VAL A 12 12.20 -18.00 -20.24
N GLN A 13 10.89 -17.84 -20.41
CA GLN A 13 10.12 -16.74 -19.83
C GLN A 13 10.00 -16.98 -18.31
N TYR A 14 10.75 -16.23 -17.51
CA TYR A 14 10.58 -16.22 -16.06
C TYR A 14 9.36 -15.36 -15.72
N VAL A 15 8.22 -15.98 -15.43
CA VAL A 15 7.08 -15.26 -14.85
C VAL A 15 7.38 -15.02 -13.38
N SER A 16 8.00 -13.89 -13.06
CA SER A 16 8.09 -13.41 -11.69
C SER A 16 6.75 -12.79 -11.31
N ALA A 17 6.06 -13.37 -10.31
CA ALA A 17 4.88 -12.75 -9.72
C ALA A 17 5.21 -11.42 -8.99
N HIS A 18 6.48 -11.22 -8.65
CA HIS A 18 7.02 -10.04 -8.00
C HIS A 18 7.56 -9.04 -9.03
N TYR A 19 7.38 -7.74 -8.78
CA TYR A 19 7.72 -6.67 -9.72
C TYR A 19 8.12 -5.39 -8.98
N PHE A 20 8.56 -4.39 -9.72
CA PHE A 20 8.87 -3.06 -9.18
C PHE A 20 8.62 -2.00 -10.26
N PHE A 21 8.43 -0.77 -9.84
CA PHE A 21 8.25 0.37 -10.72
C PHE A 21 9.60 1.04 -11.00
N ASP A 22 9.89 1.39 -12.24
CA ASP A 22 11.12 2.10 -12.59
C ASP A 22 10.95 3.18 -13.66
N THR A 23 9.77 3.31 -14.25
CA THR A 23 9.57 4.16 -15.41
C THR A 23 8.39 5.10 -15.20
N LEU A 24 8.64 6.39 -15.39
CA LEU A 24 7.60 7.41 -15.40
C LEU A 24 7.10 7.59 -16.84
N ILE A 25 5.80 7.70 -17.02
CA ILE A 25 5.16 8.08 -18.27
C ILE A 25 4.57 9.47 -18.05
N ILE A 26 4.87 10.40 -18.96
CA ILE A 26 4.39 11.80 -18.89
C ILE A 26 3.59 12.08 -20.16
N ASP A 27 2.29 12.33 -20.02
CA ASP A 27 1.36 12.59 -21.12
C ASP A 27 1.48 11.55 -22.26
N GLY A 28 1.54 10.27 -21.86
CA GLY A 28 1.65 9.12 -22.77
C GLY A 28 3.06 8.84 -23.30
N LYS A 29 4.06 9.64 -22.94
CA LYS A 29 5.47 9.43 -23.36
C LYS A 29 6.26 8.73 -22.27
N GLU A 30 6.76 7.54 -22.58
CA GLU A 30 7.60 6.74 -21.68
C GLU A 30 9.01 7.32 -21.57
N THR A 31 9.51 7.49 -20.34
CA THR A 31 10.88 7.96 -20.07
C THR A 31 11.84 6.77 -19.99
N LYS A 32 13.15 7.02 -19.86
CA LYS A 32 14.09 5.92 -19.62
C LYS A 32 13.87 5.34 -18.21
N ALA A 33 14.11 4.04 -18.06
CA ALA A 33 14.11 3.38 -16.76
C ALA A 33 15.03 4.11 -15.79
N ASN A 34 14.49 4.44 -14.62
CA ASN A 34 15.14 5.14 -13.51
C ASN A 34 15.66 6.54 -13.85
N GLN A 35 15.17 7.17 -14.92
CA GLN A 35 15.51 8.55 -15.24
C GLN A 35 14.98 9.50 -14.16
N TYR A 36 13.68 9.39 -13.86
CA TYR A 36 12.99 10.20 -12.85
C TYR A 36 12.57 9.39 -11.63
N VAL A 37 12.71 8.06 -11.66
CA VAL A 37 12.35 7.16 -10.56
C VAL A 37 13.61 6.77 -9.79
N ARG A 38 13.56 6.90 -8.46
CA ARG A 38 14.68 6.53 -7.58
C ARG A 38 14.94 5.03 -7.63
N GLN A 39 16.21 4.66 -7.74
CA GLN A 39 16.66 3.27 -7.72
C GLN A 39 16.81 2.77 -6.28
N ASN A 40 16.16 1.65 -5.97
CA ASN A 40 16.42 0.93 -4.71
C ASN A 40 17.70 0.09 -4.80
N THR A 41 18.26 -0.27 -3.64
CA THR A 41 19.52 -1.02 -3.51
C THR A 41 19.32 -2.50 -3.23
N ARG A 42 18.09 -3.02 -3.33
CA ARG A 42 17.82 -4.43 -3.05
C ARG A 42 18.59 -5.33 -4.04
N PRO A 43 19.18 -6.45 -3.57
CA PRO A 43 19.76 -7.47 -4.44
C PRO A 43 18.73 -8.01 -5.45
N ALA A 44 17.51 -8.28 -4.97
CA ALA A 44 16.36 -8.62 -5.80
C ALA A 44 15.34 -7.47 -5.77
N LYS A 45 15.45 -6.54 -6.72
CA LYS A 45 14.64 -5.30 -6.80
C LYS A 45 13.13 -5.52 -6.76
N TYR A 46 12.68 -6.68 -7.23
CA TYR A 46 11.27 -7.06 -7.29
C TYR A 46 10.70 -7.55 -5.94
N ASN A 47 11.54 -7.86 -4.94
CA ASN A 47 11.04 -8.35 -3.65
C ASN A 47 10.07 -7.34 -3.01
N PRO A 48 8.96 -7.81 -2.42
CA PRO A 48 8.03 -6.93 -1.74
C PRO A 48 8.59 -6.52 -0.37
N THR A 49 8.01 -5.47 0.19
CA THR A 49 8.12 -5.18 1.63
C THR A 49 6.97 -5.90 2.36
N LYS A 50 7.24 -6.48 3.53
CA LYS A 50 6.25 -7.23 4.33
C LYS A 50 6.54 -7.06 5.83
N TRP A 51 5.54 -7.23 6.70
CA TRP A 51 5.77 -7.37 8.15
C TRP A 51 6.16 -8.80 8.55
N GLU A 52 5.69 -9.79 7.80
CA GLU A 52 5.94 -11.21 8.04
C GLU A 52 6.64 -11.84 6.84
N ASN A 53 7.51 -12.84 7.09
CA ASN A 53 8.42 -13.40 6.09
C ASN A 53 9.25 -12.30 5.40
N VAL A 54 9.85 -11.45 6.24
CA VAL A 54 10.62 -10.27 5.84
C VAL A 54 11.74 -10.65 4.86
N ARG A 55 11.90 -9.83 3.82
CA ARG A 55 12.97 -9.93 2.83
C ARG A 55 13.80 -8.67 2.85
N ASP A 56 15.11 -8.82 2.64
CA ASP A 56 16.06 -7.72 2.59
C ASP A 56 15.99 -6.83 3.85
N ASP A 57 15.67 -7.38 5.02
CA ASP A 57 15.48 -6.65 6.29
C ASP A 57 14.53 -5.44 6.18
N MET A 58 13.54 -5.52 5.29
CA MET A 58 12.66 -4.40 4.97
C MET A 58 11.24 -4.65 5.45
N THR A 59 10.76 -3.82 6.38
CA THR A 59 9.36 -3.79 6.84
C THR A 59 8.72 -2.42 6.60
N PRO A 60 7.37 -2.33 6.62
CA PRO A 60 6.68 -1.04 6.50
C PRO A 60 6.97 -0.03 7.62
N ASP A 61 7.58 -0.47 8.72
CA ASP A 61 7.87 0.37 9.89
C ASP A 61 9.21 1.12 9.78
N LEU A 62 10.01 0.83 8.75
CA LEU A 62 11.31 1.46 8.50
C LEU A 62 11.18 2.75 7.70
N THR A 63 12.14 3.67 7.86
CA THR A 63 12.19 4.95 7.14
C THR A 63 12.21 4.78 5.63
N ASP A 64 12.86 3.72 5.14
CA ASP A 64 12.92 3.40 3.72
C ASP A 64 11.55 3.03 3.13
N PHE A 65 10.51 2.82 3.94
CA PHE A 65 9.15 2.54 3.46
C PHE A 65 8.52 3.73 2.70
N ARG A 66 9.16 4.90 2.79
CA ARG A 66 8.84 6.06 1.95
C ARG A 66 9.01 5.74 0.45
N CYS A 67 10.17 5.24 0.06
CA CYS A 67 10.56 5.14 -1.36
C CYS A 67 11.25 3.83 -1.78
N ASN A 68 11.32 2.85 -0.88
CA ASN A 68 11.95 1.53 -0.98
C ASN A 68 13.42 1.53 -0.49
N LYS A 69 13.95 0.35 -0.18
CA LYS A 69 15.24 0.16 0.49
C LYS A 69 16.38 0.86 -0.23
N GLY A 70 17.09 1.75 0.46
CA GLY A 70 18.21 2.53 -0.06
C GLY A 70 17.88 3.48 -1.21
N ALA A 71 16.59 3.72 -1.53
CA ALA A 71 16.22 4.56 -2.67
C ALA A 71 16.75 5.99 -2.56
N PHE A 72 16.95 6.49 -1.34
CA PHE A 72 17.52 7.82 -1.09
C PHE A 72 18.96 7.97 -1.60
N GLU A 73 19.76 6.88 -1.64
CA GLU A 73 21.13 6.92 -2.15
C GLU A 73 21.19 7.34 -3.63
N SER A 74 20.10 7.10 -4.38
CA SER A 74 19.99 7.50 -5.78
C SER A 74 19.41 8.91 -5.99
N ALA A 75 18.95 9.59 -4.94
CA ALA A 75 18.19 10.85 -5.06
C ALA A 75 18.99 11.94 -5.81
N GLY A 76 20.26 12.15 -5.44
CA GLY A 76 21.11 13.18 -6.05
C GLY A 76 21.36 12.97 -7.55
N ARG A 77 21.37 11.72 -8.01
CA ARG A 77 21.63 11.36 -9.42
C ARG A 77 20.37 11.08 -10.24
N THR A 78 19.22 10.88 -9.59
CA THR A 78 17.92 10.78 -10.28
C THR A 78 17.54 12.16 -10.80
N GLU A 79 17.08 12.27 -12.05
CA GLU A 79 16.65 13.54 -12.64
C GLU A 79 15.33 14.02 -12.02
N VAL A 80 14.92 15.25 -12.32
CA VAL A 80 13.64 15.81 -11.87
C VAL A 80 12.81 16.13 -13.12
N ALA A 81 11.64 15.50 -13.25
CA ALA A 81 10.75 15.76 -14.37
C ALA A 81 9.96 17.05 -14.14
N GLU A 82 10.09 18.04 -15.01
CA GLU A 82 9.21 19.19 -14.99
C GLU A 82 7.85 18.81 -15.61
N ILE A 83 6.77 19.04 -14.86
CA ILE A 83 5.40 18.72 -15.25
C ILE A 83 4.48 19.90 -14.93
N LYS A 84 3.36 19.99 -15.65
CA LYS A 84 2.28 20.90 -15.27
C LYS A 84 1.34 20.24 -14.27
N ALA A 85 0.77 21.01 -13.35
CA ALA A 85 -0.40 20.55 -12.61
C ALA A 85 -1.51 20.19 -13.60
N GLY A 86 -2.27 19.11 -13.33
CA GLY A 86 -3.23 18.54 -14.28
C GLY A 86 -2.63 17.57 -15.30
N ALA A 87 -1.30 17.38 -15.35
CA ALA A 87 -0.67 16.41 -16.25
C ALA A 87 -1.12 14.97 -15.93
N LYS A 88 -1.25 14.16 -16.99
CA LYS A 88 -1.52 12.72 -16.87
C LYS A 88 -0.21 11.98 -16.79
N LEU A 89 -0.02 11.23 -15.71
CA LEU A 89 1.17 10.46 -15.47
C LEU A 89 0.82 8.98 -15.33
N ALA A 90 1.81 8.12 -15.51
CA ALA A 90 1.74 6.75 -15.05
C ALA A 90 3.08 6.30 -14.48
N MET A 91 3.04 5.44 -13.47
CA MET A 91 4.22 4.70 -13.02
C MET A 91 4.13 3.29 -13.59
N LYS A 92 5.09 2.93 -14.44
CA LYS A 92 5.16 1.65 -15.14
C LYS A 92 6.11 0.68 -14.46
N LEU A 93 5.74 -0.59 -14.47
CA LEU A 93 6.54 -1.70 -14.00
C LEU A 93 7.75 -1.93 -14.91
N ALA A 94 8.85 -2.35 -14.28
CA ALA A 94 10.08 -2.71 -14.95
C ALA A 94 9.95 -4.02 -15.73
N VAL A 95 10.92 -4.27 -16.61
CA VAL A 95 11.17 -5.58 -17.26
C VAL A 95 9.96 -6.23 -17.95
N GLY A 96 8.98 -5.43 -18.39
CA GLY A 96 7.77 -5.91 -19.07
C GLY A 96 6.80 -6.65 -18.15
N ALA A 97 6.90 -6.47 -16.83
CA ALA A 97 6.01 -7.11 -15.88
C ALA A 97 4.58 -6.52 -15.91
N THR A 98 3.64 -7.32 -15.43
CA THR A 98 2.25 -6.95 -15.16
C THR A 98 1.91 -7.24 -13.70
N MET A 99 0.98 -6.50 -13.10
CA MET A 99 0.51 -6.76 -11.74
C MET A 99 -0.31 -8.05 -11.70
N GLN A 100 0.33 -9.15 -11.28
CA GLN A 100 -0.27 -10.49 -11.13
C GLN A 100 -0.64 -10.81 -9.67
N HIS A 101 -0.93 -9.77 -8.87
CA HIS A 101 -1.45 -9.92 -7.52
C HIS A 101 -2.76 -9.14 -7.39
N PRO A 102 -3.79 -9.69 -6.73
CA PRO A 102 -4.98 -8.93 -6.40
C PRO A 102 -4.61 -7.84 -5.40
N GLY A 103 -5.09 -6.62 -5.61
CA GLY A 103 -4.67 -5.49 -4.79
C GLY A 103 -5.12 -4.11 -5.26
N PRO A 104 -5.17 -3.12 -4.37
CA PRO A 104 -5.36 -1.72 -4.77
C PRO A 104 -4.06 -1.11 -5.33
N GLY A 105 -4.22 -0.10 -6.18
CA GLY A 105 -3.16 0.82 -6.58
C GLY A 105 -3.36 2.17 -5.88
N LEU A 106 -2.30 2.79 -5.37
CA LEU A 106 -2.35 4.07 -4.67
C LEU A 106 -1.23 4.99 -5.13
N VAL A 107 -1.51 6.30 -5.18
CA VAL A 107 -0.50 7.31 -5.47
C VAL A 107 -0.56 8.43 -4.46
N TYR A 108 0.60 8.74 -3.89
CA TYR A 108 0.81 9.81 -2.93
C TYR A 108 1.81 10.82 -3.46
N MET A 109 1.66 12.07 -3.02
CA MET A 109 2.64 13.12 -3.25
C MET A 109 3.13 13.68 -1.92
N SER A 110 4.39 14.11 -1.90
CA SER A 110 4.96 14.84 -0.77
C SER A 110 5.90 15.94 -1.27
N LYS A 111 5.66 17.16 -0.79
CA LYS A 111 6.40 18.35 -1.21
C LYS A 111 7.77 18.37 -0.53
N ALA A 112 8.83 18.51 -1.31
CA ALA A 112 10.15 18.78 -0.76
C ALA A 112 10.19 20.20 -0.15
N PRO A 113 10.75 20.38 1.05
CA PRO A 113 10.96 21.72 1.62
C PRO A 113 11.86 22.61 0.76
N SER A 114 12.77 22.00 -0.01
CA SER A 114 13.66 22.68 -0.94
C SER A 114 13.82 21.90 -2.25
N SER A 115 14.55 20.78 -2.24
CA SER A 115 14.76 19.96 -3.43
C SER A 115 14.55 18.47 -3.19
N VAL A 116 13.94 17.80 -4.15
CA VAL A 116 13.81 16.34 -4.15
C VAL A 116 15.14 15.62 -4.28
N LYS A 117 16.22 16.28 -4.69
CA LYS A 117 17.57 15.70 -4.75
C LYS A 117 18.14 15.36 -3.37
N THR A 118 17.73 16.09 -2.33
CA THR A 118 18.21 15.93 -0.94
C THR A 118 17.09 15.58 0.04
N TYR A 119 15.84 15.56 -0.42
CA TYR A 119 14.68 15.27 0.40
C TYR A 119 14.48 13.76 0.62
N GLN A 120 14.38 13.34 1.87
CA GLN A 120 14.19 11.93 2.23
C GLN A 120 12.74 11.45 2.13
N GLY A 121 11.76 12.37 2.02
CA GLY A 121 10.33 12.02 2.11
C GLY A 121 9.79 11.99 3.54
N ASP A 122 10.44 12.68 4.48
CA ASP A 122 10.07 12.79 5.90
C ASP A 122 8.99 13.86 6.19
N GLY A 123 8.56 14.57 5.15
CA GLY A 123 7.45 15.52 5.20
C GLY A 123 6.08 14.83 5.12
N ASP A 124 5.06 15.63 4.86
CA ASP A 124 3.67 15.17 4.81
C ASP A 124 3.34 14.58 3.45
N TRP A 125 2.64 13.45 3.46
CA TRP A 125 2.15 12.76 2.28
C TRP A 125 0.65 12.89 2.17
N PHE A 126 0.15 13.30 1.00
CA PHE A 126 -1.27 13.31 0.68
C PHE A 126 -1.54 12.36 -0.48
N LYS A 127 -2.67 11.66 -0.42
CA LYS A 127 -3.08 10.74 -1.49
C LYS A 127 -3.72 11.54 -2.62
N ILE A 128 -3.35 11.28 -3.86
CA ILE A 128 -3.93 11.93 -5.05
C ILE A 128 -4.72 10.97 -5.94
N PHE A 129 -4.54 9.66 -5.73
CA PHE A 129 -5.20 8.64 -6.51
C PHE A 129 -5.30 7.34 -5.73
N GLU A 130 -6.38 6.62 -5.95
CA GLU A 130 -6.49 5.21 -5.64
C GLU A 130 -7.35 4.50 -6.69
N GLU A 131 -6.99 3.25 -6.98
CA GLU A 131 -7.82 2.31 -7.71
C GLU A 131 -8.06 1.06 -6.87
N LYS A 132 -9.27 0.51 -7.02
CA LYS A 132 -9.81 -0.55 -6.16
C LYS A 132 -10.40 -1.66 -7.03
N VAL A 133 -11.34 -2.43 -6.48
CA VAL A 133 -12.16 -3.36 -7.25
C VAL A 133 -13.03 -2.59 -8.25
N CYS A 134 -13.00 -2.97 -9.53
CA CYS A 134 -13.93 -2.46 -10.56
C CYS A 134 -14.76 -3.53 -11.25
N ASN A 135 -14.42 -4.81 -11.11
CA ASN A 135 -15.26 -5.89 -11.63
C ASN A 135 -15.76 -6.75 -10.46
N LYS A 136 -16.88 -6.35 -9.84
CA LYS A 136 -17.48 -7.10 -8.71
C LYS A 136 -17.98 -8.50 -9.11
N ALA A 137 -18.14 -8.77 -10.40
CA ALA A 137 -18.50 -10.07 -10.95
C ALA A 137 -17.27 -10.93 -11.31
N GLY A 138 -16.07 -10.36 -11.29
CA GLY A 138 -14.81 -11.05 -11.57
C GLY A 138 -14.33 -11.91 -10.38
N ASP A 139 -13.26 -12.67 -10.62
CA ASP A 139 -12.60 -13.44 -9.59
C ASP A 139 -11.92 -12.47 -8.60
N PHE A 140 -12.40 -12.44 -7.35
CA PHE A 140 -11.86 -11.53 -6.33
C PHE A 140 -10.40 -11.84 -5.95
N THR A 141 -9.90 -13.02 -6.35
CA THR A 141 -8.49 -13.40 -6.23
C THR A 141 -7.65 -12.98 -7.43
N LYS A 142 -8.26 -12.42 -8.48
CA LYS A 142 -7.63 -12.03 -9.75
C LYS A 142 -8.20 -10.73 -10.33
N ASP A 143 -9.03 -10.85 -11.37
CA ASP A 143 -9.45 -9.80 -12.30
C ASP A 143 -10.62 -8.92 -11.81
N ALA A 144 -11.07 -9.12 -10.57
CA ALA A 144 -11.96 -8.17 -9.92
C ALA A 144 -11.29 -6.79 -9.69
N TRP A 145 -9.97 -6.79 -9.50
CA TRP A 145 -9.16 -5.62 -9.17
C TRP A 145 -8.78 -4.85 -10.42
N CYS A 146 -8.89 -3.52 -10.40
CA CYS A 146 -8.53 -2.70 -11.56
C CYS A 146 -7.06 -2.77 -11.91
N THR A 147 -6.19 -3.12 -10.97
CA THR A 147 -4.75 -3.25 -11.18
C THR A 147 -4.39 -4.52 -11.93
N TRP A 148 -5.27 -5.53 -11.92
CA TRP A 148 -4.96 -6.85 -12.43
C TRP A 148 -4.52 -6.79 -13.90
N ASP A 149 -3.41 -7.45 -14.19
CA ASP A 149 -2.80 -7.55 -15.53
C ASP A 149 -2.37 -6.20 -16.16
N LYS A 150 -2.50 -5.07 -15.44
CA LYS A 150 -1.91 -3.80 -15.88
C LYS A 150 -0.40 -3.80 -15.64
N ASN A 151 0.32 -3.15 -16.54
CA ASN A 151 1.75 -2.89 -16.41
C ASN A 151 2.07 -1.53 -15.78
N GLN A 152 1.06 -0.72 -15.45
CA GLN A 152 1.23 0.63 -14.93
C GLN A 152 0.03 1.07 -14.08
N ILE A 153 0.28 2.03 -13.19
CA ILE A 153 -0.76 2.77 -12.45
C ILE A 153 -0.82 4.19 -13.03
N GLU A 154 -1.96 4.54 -13.62
CA GLU A 154 -2.20 5.84 -14.26
C GLU A 154 -2.93 6.78 -13.30
N PHE A 155 -2.52 8.04 -13.27
CA PHE A 155 -3.09 9.05 -12.39
C PHE A 155 -2.94 10.45 -13.00
N THR A 156 -3.66 11.42 -12.43
CA THR A 156 -3.55 12.82 -12.82
C THR A 156 -3.09 13.62 -11.61
N VAL A 157 -2.08 14.48 -11.79
CA VAL A 157 -1.69 15.42 -10.73
C VAL A 157 -2.81 16.44 -10.58
N PRO A 158 -3.41 16.64 -9.37
CA PRO A 158 -4.50 17.59 -9.21
C PRO A 158 -4.11 18.98 -9.69
N ALA A 159 -4.99 19.66 -10.44
CA ALA A 159 -4.69 20.99 -10.99
C ALA A 159 -4.41 22.04 -9.89
N GLY A 160 -4.99 21.86 -8.71
CA GLY A 160 -4.75 22.71 -7.55
C GLY A 160 -3.44 22.44 -6.81
N THR A 161 -2.60 21.49 -7.25
CA THR A 161 -1.30 21.19 -6.63
C THR A 161 -0.40 22.43 -6.67
N PRO A 162 0.09 22.93 -5.53
CA PRO A 162 0.98 24.09 -5.54
C PRO A 162 2.29 23.81 -6.27
N ASP A 163 2.89 24.84 -6.86
CA ASP A 163 4.20 24.72 -7.49
C ASP A 163 5.28 24.27 -6.50
N GLY A 164 6.25 23.50 -7.00
CA GLY A 164 7.39 23.03 -6.23
C GLY A 164 7.87 21.64 -6.65
N GLU A 165 8.91 21.15 -5.97
CA GLU A 165 9.41 19.79 -6.19
C GLU A 165 8.70 18.79 -5.26
N TYR A 166 8.32 17.64 -5.81
CA TYR A 166 7.58 16.60 -5.10
C TYR A 166 8.18 15.23 -5.34
N LEU A 167 8.11 14.37 -4.31
CA LEU A 167 8.17 12.94 -4.50
C LEU A 167 6.76 12.44 -4.82
N ILE A 168 6.65 11.62 -5.87
CA ILE A 168 5.43 10.87 -6.18
C ILE A 168 5.68 9.41 -5.81
N ARG A 169 5.03 8.92 -4.75
CA ARG A 169 5.08 7.52 -4.32
C ARG A 169 3.92 6.77 -4.94
N THR A 170 4.20 5.89 -5.89
CA THR A 170 3.22 4.95 -6.43
C THR A 170 3.38 3.60 -5.77
N GLU A 171 2.27 2.98 -5.39
CA GLU A 171 2.23 1.74 -4.64
C GLU A 171 1.15 0.80 -5.18
N HIS A 172 1.51 -0.47 -5.32
CA HIS A 172 0.57 -1.56 -5.44
C HIS A 172 0.68 -2.45 -4.20
N ILE A 173 -0.47 -2.90 -3.66
CA ILE A 173 -0.50 -3.73 -2.45
C ILE A 173 -1.10 -5.10 -2.78
N GLY A 174 -0.27 -6.14 -2.84
CA GLY A 174 -0.72 -7.51 -3.01
C GLY A 174 -1.41 -8.02 -1.74
N VAL A 175 -2.71 -8.35 -1.83
CA VAL A 175 -3.53 -8.77 -0.67
C VAL A 175 -3.82 -10.27 -0.63
N HIS A 176 -3.23 -11.07 -1.52
CA HIS A 176 -3.41 -12.53 -1.56
C HIS A 176 -3.01 -13.24 -0.26
N GLY A 177 -2.03 -12.69 0.48
CA GLY A 177 -1.60 -13.15 1.80
C GLY A 177 -2.13 -12.33 2.98
N ALA A 178 -2.97 -11.32 2.76
CA ALA A 178 -3.35 -10.37 3.81
C ALA A 178 -4.09 -11.04 4.99
N HIS A 179 -4.97 -12.01 4.73
CA HIS A 179 -5.70 -12.77 5.76
C HIS A 179 -4.82 -13.49 6.81
N VAL A 180 -3.51 -13.62 6.58
CA VAL A 180 -2.52 -14.17 7.52
C VAL A 180 -1.40 -13.17 7.83
N GLY A 181 -1.67 -11.87 7.67
CA GLY A 181 -0.71 -10.79 7.95
C GLY A 181 0.43 -10.66 6.94
N GLN A 182 0.31 -11.27 5.76
CA GLN A 182 1.36 -11.33 4.73
C GLN A 182 1.04 -10.46 3.50
N ALA A 183 0.39 -9.31 3.70
CA ALA A 183 0.24 -8.32 2.64
C ALA A 183 1.63 -7.90 2.08
N GLU A 184 1.67 -7.59 0.79
CA GLU A 184 2.90 -7.30 0.06
C GLU A 184 2.88 -5.90 -0.54
N PHE A 185 3.86 -5.07 -0.21
CA PHE A 185 3.92 -3.69 -0.67
C PHE A 185 4.98 -3.53 -1.76
N TYR A 186 4.56 -3.06 -2.93
CA TYR A 186 5.39 -2.77 -4.09
C TYR A 186 5.31 -1.29 -4.40
N PHE A 187 6.38 -0.54 -4.17
CA PHE A 187 6.33 0.92 -4.28
C PHE A 187 7.68 1.50 -4.72
N SER A 188 7.61 2.67 -5.34
CA SER A 188 8.78 3.47 -5.76
C SER A 188 8.41 4.95 -5.82
N CYS A 189 9.43 5.81 -5.79
CA CYS A 189 9.24 7.26 -5.85
C CYS A 189 9.80 7.86 -7.13
N ALA A 190 8.98 8.63 -7.85
CA ALA A 190 9.44 9.55 -8.88
C ALA A 190 9.73 10.95 -8.31
N GLN A 191 10.63 11.67 -8.98
CA GLN A 191 11.01 13.04 -8.68
C GLN A 191 10.43 13.97 -9.74
N VAL A 192 9.58 14.91 -9.33
CA VAL A 192 8.95 15.86 -10.24
C VAL A 192 9.06 17.29 -9.71
N LYS A 193 8.99 18.25 -10.62
CA LYS A 193 8.77 19.66 -10.35
C LYS A 193 7.44 20.06 -10.98
N VAL A 194 6.45 20.34 -10.14
CA VAL A 194 5.13 20.82 -10.56
C VAL A 194 5.22 22.31 -10.84
N THR A 195 4.66 22.71 -11.99
CA THR A 195 4.55 24.11 -12.45
C THR A 195 3.12 24.40 -12.89
N GLY A 196 2.73 25.69 -12.91
CA GLY A 196 1.40 26.10 -13.35
C GLY A 196 0.28 25.56 -12.45
N GLY A 197 0.60 25.32 -11.18
CA GLY A 197 -0.27 24.84 -10.14
C GLY A 197 -1.24 25.87 -9.58
N GLY A 198 -2.13 25.41 -8.71
CA GLY A 198 -3.08 26.25 -8.00
C GLY A 198 -2.67 26.56 -6.56
N SER A 199 -3.55 27.26 -5.85
CA SER A 199 -3.42 27.58 -4.42
C SER A 199 -4.12 26.55 -3.52
N GLY A 200 -4.19 25.29 -3.95
CA GLY A 200 -4.82 24.23 -3.17
C GLY A 200 -4.02 23.92 -1.90
N THR A 201 -4.70 23.38 -0.89
CA THR A 201 -4.07 22.94 0.35
C THR A 201 -4.16 21.42 0.41
N PRO A 202 -3.08 20.67 0.12
CA PRO A 202 -3.13 19.22 0.12
C PRO A 202 -3.49 18.64 1.49
N GLY A 203 -4.49 17.77 1.52
CA GLY A 203 -4.89 17.08 2.73
C GLY A 203 -6.14 16.21 2.54
N PRO A 204 -6.43 15.29 3.47
CA PRO A 204 -5.67 15.01 4.70
C PRO A 204 -4.29 14.38 4.45
N THR A 205 -3.35 14.57 5.38
CA THR A 205 -1.96 14.11 5.25
C THR A 205 -1.61 13.00 6.23
N VAL A 206 -0.57 12.23 5.89
CA VAL A 206 0.02 11.16 6.72
C VAL A 206 1.54 11.15 6.61
N LYS A 207 2.20 10.31 7.41
CA LYS A 207 3.66 10.07 7.36
C LYS A 207 3.95 8.63 6.95
N PHE A 208 5.03 8.42 6.20
CA PHE A 208 5.62 7.09 6.00
C PHE A 208 7.00 7.04 6.67
N PRO A 209 7.27 6.06 7.56
CA PRO A 209 6.33 5.11 8.17
C PRO A 209 5.29 5.82 9.08
N GLY A 210 4.24 5.09 9.47
CA GLY A 210 3.19 5.56 10.39
C GLY A 210 1.76 5.59 9.81
N ALA A 211 1.63 5.77 8.50
CA ALA A 211 0.34 5.74 7.79
C ALA A 211 -0.32 4.36 7.84
N TYR A 212 0.49 3.30 7.83
CA TYR A 212 0.06 1.90 7.85
C TYR A 212 0.54 1.23 9.12
N LYS A 213 -0.32 0.38 9.70
CA LYS A 213 -0.01 -0.43 10.87
C LYS A 213 -0.29 -1.89 10.53
N LYS A 214 0.52 -2.79 11.09
CA LYS A 214 0.38 -4.24 10.89
C LYS A 214 -1.04 -4.77 11.17
N GLY A 215 -1.75 -4.18 12.12
CA GLY A 215 -3.12 -4.56 12.50
C GLY A 215 -4.23 -3.89 11.69
N ASP A 216 -3.93 -3.04 10.70
CA ASP A 216 -4.98 -2.37 9.93
C ASP A 216 -5.82 -3.40 9.15
N PRO A 217 -7.15 -3.21 9.03
CA PRO A 217 -8.02 -4.14 8.31
C PRO A 217 -7.60 -4.39 6.86
N SER A 218 -7.03 -3.38 6.19
CA SER A 218 -6.52 -3.44 4.81
C SER A 218 -5.45 -4.51 4.60
N PHE A 219 -4.71 -4.86 5.66
CA PHE A 219 -3.59 -5.81 5.61
C PHE A 219 -3.89 -7.12 6.35
N ASN A 220 -5.11 -7.25 6.88
CA ASN A 220 -5.66 -8.44 7.55
C ASN A 220 -6.98 -8.90 6.89
N PHE A 221 -7.14 -8.60 5.60
CA PHE A 221 -8.35 -8.84 4.81
C PHE A 221 -8.30 -10.18 4.06
N SER A 222 -9.45 -10.85 3.93
CA SER A 222 -9.57 -12.08 3.14
C SER A 222 -10.36 -11.86 1.85
N ILE A 223 -9.65 -11.99 0.73
CA ILE A 223 -10.21 -12.04 -0.64
C ILE A 223 -10.84 -13.39 -0.98
N TYR A 224 -10.67 -14.40 -0.12
CA TYR A 224 -11.23 -15.72 -0.33
C TYR A 224 -12.70 -15.77 0.15
N GLY A 225 -13.53 -16.51 -0.59
CA GLY A 225 -14.96 -16.63 -0.31
C GLY A 225 -15.83 -15.55 -0.97
N GLY A 226 -15.36 -14.90 -2.04
CA GLY A 226 -16.14 -13.96 -2.84
C GLY A 226 -15.95 -12.49 -2.45
N PHE A 227 -16.53 -11.61 -3.26
CA PHE A 227 -16.40 -10.16 -3.13
C PHE A 227 -16.86 -9.65 -1.76
N LYS A 228 -16.04 -8.77 -1.17
CA LYS A 228 -16.36 -7.98 0.01
C LYS A 228 -15.76 -6.59 -0.21
N GLU A 229 -16.39 -5.56 0.36
CA GLU A 229 -15.84 -4.21 0.29
C GLU A 229 -14.46 -4.18 0.98
N TYR A 230 -13.44 -3.79 0.22
CA TYR A 230 -12.07 -3.74 0.70
C TYR A 230 -11.82 -2.44 1.46
N PRO A 231 -11.34 -2.49 2.72
CA PRO A 231 -11.01 -1.28 3.47
C PRO A 231 -9.75 -0.64 2.87
N MET A 232 -9.89 0.49 2.18
CA MET A 232 -8.76 1.19 1.56
C MET A 232 -7.83 1.77 2.64
N PRO A 233 -6.50 1.54 2.55
CA PRO A 233 -5.56 2.08 3.53
C PRO A 233 -5.25 3.56 3.27
N GLY A 234 -4.79 4.25 4.32
CA GLY A 234 -4.35 5.64 4.25
C GLY A 234 -5.50 6.67 4.19
N PRO A 235 -5.16 7.96 3.99
CA PRO A 235 -6.12 9.06 3.96
C PRO A 235 -7.04 9.02 2.73
N ALA A 236 -8.09 9.84 2.74
CA ALA A 236 -8.90 10.09 1.56
C ALA A 236 -8.07 10.75 0.43
N VAL A 237 -8.50 10.54 -0.81
CA VAL A 237 -7.90 11.20 -1.98
C VAL A 237 -8.17 12.71 -1.95
N TRP A 238 -7.11 13.50 -2.09
CA TRP A 238 -7.18 14.93 -2.30
C TRP A 238 -7.33 15.25 -3.79
N THR A 239 -8.37 16.02 -4.13
CA THR A 239 -8.77 16.32 -5.52
C THR A 239 -8.35 17.71 -6.00
N GLY A 240 -7.53 18.44 -5.25
CA GLY A 240 -6.99 19.74 -5.65
C GLY A 240 -7.64 20.97 -4.98
N GLY A 241 -8.64 20.78 -4.12
CA GLY A 241 -9.30 21.87 -3.40
C GLY A 241 -8.54 22.40 -2.17
N ALA A 242 -9.07 23.43 -1.52
CA ALA A 242 -8.65 23.76 -0.15
C ALA A 242 -9.07 22.63 0.80
N SER A 243 -8.17 22.17 1.67
CA SER A 243 -8.49 21.16 2.68
C SER A 243 -9.49 21.74 3.70
N GLY A 244 -10.76 21.37 3.60
CA GLY A 244 -11.82 21.88 4.47
C GLY A 244 -13.14 21.14 4.37
N ALA A 245 -13.18 19.91 4.88
CA ALA A 245 -14.29 19.27 5.63
C ALA A 245 -14.03 17.76 5.70
N ALA A 246 -14.05 17.22 6.91
CA ALA A 246 -14.12 15.79 7.14
C ALA A 246 -15.29 15.16 6.36
N ALA A 247 -15.11 13.92 5.91
CA ALA A 247 -16.20 13.10 5.41
C ALA A 247 -17.37 13.08 6.42
N PRO A 248 -18.64 13.03 5.96
CA PRO A 248 -19.76 12.90 6.87
C PRO A 248 -19.74 11.48 7.43
N ASN A 249 -19.30 11.33 8.67
CA ASN A 249 -19.79 10.26 9.52
C ASN A 249 -20.95 10.87 10.32
N GLY A 250 -22.16 10.64 9.84
CA GLY A 250 -23.39 11.16 10.43
C GLY A 250 -24.55 10.28 10.01
N THR A 251 -24.74 9.20 10.76
CA THR A 251 -26.01 8.48 10.89
C THR A 251 -27.13 9.50 11.00
N ALA A 252 -28.16 9.32 10.17
CA ALA A 252 -29.36 10.14 10.17
C ALA A 252 -29.95 10.27 11.58
N ALA A 253 -29.92 11.47 12.14
CA ALA A 253 -30.81 11.87 13.21
C ALA A 253 -32.01 12.56 12.56
N GLU A 254 -33.11 11.82 12.55
CA GLU A 254 -34.44 12.23 12.12
C GLU A 254 -34.89 13.46 12.91
N THR A 255 -35.14 14.56 12.20
CA THR A 255 -35.74 15.79 12.74
C THR A 255 -37.21 15.54 13.08
N ALA A 256 -37.53 15.47 14.37
CA ALA A 256 -38.89 15.60 14.89
C ALA A 256 -39.30 17.10 14.98
N PRO A 257 -40.56 17.47 14.69
CA PRO A 257 -40.99 18.85 14.72
C PRO A 257 -41.34 19.34 16.12
N THR A 258 -41.12 20.64 16.31
CA THR A 258 -41.33 21.45 17.50
C THR A 258 -42.81 21.49 17.93
N ALA A 259 -43.08 21.24 19.22
CA ALA A 259 -44.38 21.50 19.84
C ALA A 259 -44.23 22.51 20.99
N THR A 260 -45.13 23.50 20.97
CA THR A 260 -45.23 24.68 21.83
C THR A 260 -45.65 24.35 23.27
N GLU A 261 -45.15 25.12 24.23
CA GLU A 261 -45.31 24.97 25.68
C GLU A 261 -46.51 25.77 26.25
N ALA A 262 -47.24 25.18 27.23
CA ALA A 262 -47.79 25.78 28.47
C ALA A 262 -48.90 24.89 29.10
N PRO A 263 -49.31 25.04 30.38
CA PRO A 263 -48.55 25.25 31.63
C PRO A 263 -48.90 24.22 32.75
N ILE A 264 -48.30 24.38 33.94
CA ILE A 264 -48.02 23.42 35.03
C ILE A 264 -49.13 23.30 36.12
N ALA A 265 -49.23 22.10 36.74
CA ALA A 265 -49.43 21.76 38.20
C ALA A 265 -50.68 20.90 38.56
N PRO A 266 -50.71 20.15 39.70
CA PRO A 266 -49.64 19.61 40.57
C PRO A 266 -49.78 18.09 40.91
N ALA A 267 -48.83 17.61 41.73
CA ALA A 267 -48.43 16.23 42.04
C ALA A 267 -49.41 15.30 42.78
N ALA A 268 -49.18 13.97 42.63
CA ALA A 268 -49.52 12.96 43.63
C ALA A 268 -48.50 11.80 43.64
N SER A 269 -48.20 11.35 44.85
CA SER A 269 -47.20 10.38 45.31
C SER A 269 -47.69 8.93 45.19
N SER A 270 -46.81 7.96 44.87
CA SER A 270 -46.64 6.73 45.68
C SER A 270 -45.58 5.74 45.17
N LYS A 271 -44.63 5.43 46.06
CA LYS A 271 -44.02 4.13 46.44
C LYS A 271 -43.39 3.18 45.41
N ALA A 272 -42.14 2.83 45.73
CA ALA A 272 -41.38 1.66 45.27
C ALA A 272 -41.97 0.32 45.75
N PRO A 273 -41.58 -0.80 45.11
CA PRO A 273 -40.73 -1.75 45.83
C PRO A 273 -39.62 -2.42 44.98
N THR A 274 -38.53 -2.77 45.65
CA THR A 274 -37.52 -3.81 45.29
C THR A 274 -37.76 -5.03 46.20
N PRO A 275 -36.96 -6.12 46.19
CA PRO A 275 -36.33 -6.91 45.11
C PRO A 275 -36.68 -8.43 45.25
N THR A 276 -36.36 -9.31 44.29
CA THR A 276 -36.14 -10.74 44.60
C THR A 276 -35.25 -11.51 43.59
N SER A 277 -34.02 -11.81 44.05
CA SER A 277 -33.25 -13.07 44.02
C SER A 277 -33.50 -14.15 42.94
N LYS A 278 -32.44 -14.62 42.25
CA LYS A 278 -31.67 -15.85 42.57
C LYS A 278 -30.59 -16.15 41.51
N ALA A 279 -29.41 -16.54 41.98
CA ALA A 279 -28.31 -17.21 41.25
C ALA A 279 -28.32 -18.73 41.59
N PRO A 280 -27.25 -19.54 41.38
CA PRO A 280 -26.40 -19.83 40.21
C PRO A 280 -26.33 -21.36 39.92
N ILE A 281 -25.80 -21.83 38.79
CA ILE A 281 -25.21 -23.20 38.69
C ILE A 281 -23.98 -23.19 37.76
N ALA A 282 -22.94 -23.89 38.23
CA ALA A 282 -21.61 -24.06 37.65
C ALA A 282 -21.47 -25.33 36.80
N GLY A 283 -20.42 -25.34 35.96
CA GLY A 283 -19.52 -26.48 35.79
C GLY A 283 -19.78 -27.43 34.62
N ALA A 284 -18.82 -27.51 33.70
CA ALA A 284 -18.25 -28.79 33.23
C ALA A 284 -16.96 -28.53 32.43
N GLN A 285 -15.90 -29.22 32.84
CA GLN A 285 -14.63 -29.41 32.15
C GLN A 285 -14.78 -30.52 31.11
N ASP A 286 -14.01 -30.44 30.02
CA ASP A 286 -13.51 -31.53 29.15
C ASP A 286 -12.58 -30.81 28.15
N GLY A 287 -11.36 -31.21 27.77
CA GLY A 287 -10.62 -32.46 27.88
C GLY A 287 -9.63 -32.42 26.71
N GLU A 288 -8.43 -31.84 26.88
CA GLU A 288 -7.44 -31.77 25.80
C GLU A 288 -6.36 -32.84 25.98
N GLN A 289 -6.33 -33.72 24.99
CA GLN A 289 -5.48 -34.89 24.90
C GLN A 289 -4.03 -34.51 24.61
N HIS A 290 -3.14 -35.08 25.41
CA HIS A 290 -1.71 -35.17 25.11
C HIS A 290 -1.48 -36.01 23.84
N CYS A 291 -0.84 -35.43 22.82
CA CYS A 291 -0.09 -36.19 21.83
C CYS A 291 1.42 -35.95 22.01
N ASN A 292 2.06 -36.91 22.66
CA ASN A 292 3.50 -37.05 22.76
C ASN A 292 3.99 -37.83 21.53
N GLY A 293 4.92 -37.25 20.76
CA GLY A 293 5.39 -37.85 19.50
C GLY A 293 6.80 -37.40 19.11
N LYS A 294 7.80 -37.84 19.88
CA LYS A 294 9.21 -37.78 19.50
C LYS A 294 9.45 -38.61 18.22
N LYS A 295 10.02 -38.00 17.19
CA LYS A 295 10.96 -38.67 16.27
C LYS A 295 12.13 -37.74 15.96
N GLN A 296 13.29 -38.11 16.51
CA GLN A 296 14.60 -37.61 16.15
C GLN A 296 14.96 -38.08 14.73
N LEU A 297 15.56 -37.18 13.94
CA LEU A 297 16.38 -37.53 12.77
C LEU A 297 17.68 -36.71 12.80
N PRO A 298 18.79 -37.25 12.29
CA PRO A 298 20.14 -36.95 12.79
C PRO A 298 20.79 -35.71 12.18
N ARG A 299 21.64 -35.07 13.01
CA ARG A 299 22.62 -34.04 12.63
C ARG A 299 23.67 -34.62 11.69
N ASN A 300 23.80 -34.08 10.49
CA ASN A 300 25.03 -34.17 9.70
C ASN A 300 25.75 -32.81 9.71
N ARG A 301 26.82 -32.74 10.50
CA ARG A 301 27.88 -31.72 10.38
C ARG A 301 28.99 -32.30 9.51
N ARG A 302 29.29 -31.68 8.37
CA ARG A 302 30.67 -31.61 7.85
C ARG A 302 30.90 -30.25 7.18
N ALA A 303 31.84 -29.52 7.78
CA ALA A 303 32.36 -28.26 7.29
C ALA A 303 33.34 -28.50 6.12
N PHE A 304 33.22 -27.67 5.10
CA PHE A 304 34.23 -27.47 4.07
C PHE A 304 35.42 -26.73 4.70
N ARG A 305 36.62 -27.33 4.65
CA ARG A 305 37.90 -26.63 4.85
C ARG A 305 38.48 -26.33 3.48
N ALA A 306 38.67 -25.04 3.17
CA ALA A 306 39.58 -24.58 2.14
C ALA A 306 40.27 -23.31 2.66
N SER A 307 41.58 -23.39 2.88
CA SER A 307 42.47 -22.23 2.83
C SER A 307 43.89 -22.69 2.54
N LEU A 308 44.48 -22.01 1.55
CA LEU A 308 45.85 -22.10 1.07
C LEU A 308 46.88 -21.61 2.09
N ARG A 309 48.13 -22.08 1.98
CA ARG A 309 49.36 -21.25 1.88
C ARG A 309 50.65 -22.08 1.67
N SER A 310 51.55 -21.49 0.87
CA SER A 310 52.99 -21.77 0.62
C SER A 310 53.27 -23.07 -0.16
N VAL A 311 53.92 -23.07 -1.34
CA VAL A 311 55.08 -22.30 -1.85
C VAL A 311 54.82 -21.84 -3.29
#